data_AF-A0A951QHQ5-F1
#
_entry.id   AF-A0A951QHQ5-F1
#
_cell.length_a   1.000
_cell.length_b   1.000
_cell.length_c   1.000
_cell.angle_alpha   90.00
_cell.angle_beta   90.00
_cell.angle_gamma   90.00
#
_symmetry.space_group_name_H-M   'P 1'
#
loop_
_entity.id
_entity.type
_entity.pdbx_description
1 polymer ?
#
loop_
_entity_poly.entity_id
_entity_poly.type
_entity_poly.pdbx_seq_one_letter_code
_entity_poly.pdbx_strand_id
1 'polypeptide(L)' 'MNPLNFEVMSDTELLAYIRQHPEDKQAFYVYVDRKRAASPQAVPMTVDDALSELEERIRNQK' A
#
# COMPACT_ATOMS: atom_id res chain seq x y z
N MET A 1 -26.18 -3.76 2.87
CA MET A 1 -24.76 -4.15 2.99
C MET A 1 -24.25 -3.52 4.27
N ASN A 2 -23.76 -4.30 5.22
CA ASN A 2 -23.10 -3.74 6.40
C ASN A 2 -21.88 -2.94 5.91
N PRO A 3 -21.72 -1.66 6.30
CA PRO A 3 -20.51 -0.94 5.99
C PRO A 3 -19.37 -1.65 6.73
N LEU A 4 -18.55 -2.41 6.01
CA LEU A 4 -17.31 -2.94 6.56
C LEU A 4 -16.50 -1.75 7.05
N ASN A 5 -16.12 -1.78 8.33
CA ASN A 5 -15.32 -0.71 8.88
C ASN A 5 -13.83 -0.99 8.57
N PHE A 6 -13.40 -0.55 7.38
CA PHE A 6 -12.00 -0.65 6.95
C PHE A 6 -11.04 0.08 7.90
N GLU A 7 -11.56 1.01 8.73
CA GLU A 7 -10.74 1.71 9.71
C GLU A 7 -10.35 0.86 10.93
N VAL A 8 -11.04 -0.25 11.16
CA VAL A 8 -10.76 -1.12 12.32
C VAL A 8 -9.91 -2.34 11.92
N MET A 9 -9.83 -2.63 10.62
CA MET A 9 -9.03 -3.73 10.10
C MET A 9 -7.53 -3.48 10.27
N SER A 10 -6.78 -4.54 10.53
CA SER A 10 -5.32 -4.49 10.41
C SER A 10 -4.91 -4.33 8.95
N ASP A 11 -3.70 -3.81 8.70
CA ASP A 11 -3.19 -3.62 7.34
C ASP A 11 -3.15 -4.93 6.53
N THR A 12 -2.88 -6.06 7.20
CA THR A 12 -2.86 -7.38 6.56
C THR A 12 -4.24 -7.85 6.15
N GLU A 13 -5.25 -7.62 6.99
CA GLU A 13 -6.64 -7.96 6.69
C GLU A 13 -7.20 -7.07 5.59
N LEU A 14 -6.91 -5.77 5.65
CA LEU A 14 -7.33 -4.82 4.63
C LEU A 14 -6.68 -5.11 3.28
N LEU A 15 -5.39 -5.47 3.26
CA LEU A 15 -4.71 -5.90 2.03
C LEU A 15 -5.28 -7.21 1.48
N ALA A 16 -5.61 -8.17 2.33
CA ALA A 16 -6.24 -9.42 1.92
C ALA A 16 -7.63 -9.15 1.30
N TYR A 17 -8.42 -8.27 1.91
CA TYR A 17 -9.72 -7.84 1.38
C TYR A 17 -9.60 -7.19 0.00
N ILE A 18 -8.69 -6.22 -0.17
CA ILE A 18 -8.48 -5.51 -1.45
C ILE A 18 -8.10 -6.49 -2.57
N ARG A 19 -7.29 -7.51 -2.27
CA ARG A 19 -6.91 -8.55 -3.24
C ARG A 19 -8.10 -9.39 -3.71
N GLN A 20 -9.09 -9.59 -2.84
CA GLN A 20 -10.32 -10.33 -3.15
C GLN A 20 -11.40 -9.44 -3.78
N HIS A 21 -11.32 -8.13 -3.54
CA HIS A 21 -12.28 -7.11 -4.00
C HIS A 21 -11.58 -5.93 -4.69
N PRO A 22 -10.91 -6.16 -5.84
CA PRO A 22 -10.16 -5.11 -6.54
C PRO A 22 -11.06 -3.97 -7.07
N GLU A 23 -12.36 -4.20 -7.20
CA GLU A 23 -13.37 -3.21 -7.56
C GLU A 23 -13.72 -2.23 -6.42
N ASP A 24 -13.47 -2.62 -5.17
CA ASP A 24 -13.76 -1.80 -4.00
C ASP A 24 -12.69 -0.72 -3.80
N LYS A 25 -12.86 0.36 -4.55
CA LYS A 25 -11.97 1.52 -4.50
C LYS A 25 -11.91 2.16 -3.11
N GLN A 26 -12.98 2.06 -2.32
CA GLN A 26 -13.00 2.65 -0.98
C GLN A 26 -12.02 1.93 -0.05
N ALA A 27 -12.02 0.59 -0.06
CA ALA A 27 -11.03 -0.19 0.69
C ALA A 27 -9.59 0.12 0.23
N PHE A 28 -9.38 0.23 -1.08
CA PHE A 28 -8.07 0.61 -1.64
C PHE A 28 -7.59 1.98 -1.16
N TYR A 29 -8.46 3.00 -1.18
CA TYR A 29 -8.10 4.34 -0.74
C TYR A 29 -7.73 4.38 0.75
N VAL A 30 -8.52 3.72 1.62
CA VAL A 30 -8.20 3.62 3.05
C VAL A 30 -6.82 3.00 3.27
N TYR A 31 -6.48 1.93 2.55
CA TYR A 31 -5.16 1.30 2.66
C TYR A 31 -4.02 2.22 2.20
N VAL A 32 -4.18 2.91 1.07
CA VAL A 32 -3.16 3.83 0.56
C VAL A 32 -2.97 5.02 1.49
N ASP A 33 -4.04 5.61 1.99
CA ASP A 33 -3.97 6.76 2.90
C ASP A 33 -3.29 6.41 4.21
N ARG A 34 -3.53 5.20 4.75
CA ARG A 34 -2.78 4.68 5.90
C ARG A 34 -1.30 4.55 5.64
N LYS A 35 -0.90 3.99 4.50
CA LYS A 35 0.52 3.85 4.13
C LYS A 35 1.19 5.20 3.93
N ARG A 36 0.48 6.19 3.38
CA ARG A 36 0.98 7.57 3.28
C ARG A 36 1.14 8.21 4.65
N ALA A 37 0.15 8.08 5.54
CA ALA A 37 0.22 8.61 6.89
C ALA A 37 1.34 7.98 7.74
N ALA A 38 1.60 6.68 7.55
CA ALA A 38 2.70 5.96 8.21
C ALA A 38 4.09 6.33 7.67
N SER A 39 4.17 6.89 6.47
CA SER A 39 5.41 7.37 5.83
C SER A 39 5.39 8.89 5.64
N PRO A 40 5.39 9.68 6.73
CA PRO A 40 5.33 11.15 6.65
C PRO A 40 6.57 11.77 5.99
N GLN A 41 7.65 11.00 5.84
CA GLN A 41 8.90 11.41 5.20
C GLN A 41 9.01 10.92 3.75
N ALA A 42 7.91 10.51 3.12
CA ALA A 42 7.92 10.12 1.72
C ALA A 42 8.47 11.28 0.86
N VAL A 43 9.66 11.08 0.29
CA VAL A 43 10.29 12.05 -0.60
C VAL A 43 9.81 11.83 -2.03
N PRO A 44 9.57 12.89 -2.81
CA PRO A 44 9.38 12.76 -4.25
C PRO A 44 10.58 12.02 -4.85
N MET A 45 10.29 10.98 -5.63
CA MET A 45 11.27 10.13 -6.26
C MET A 45 10.98 10.09 -7.76
N THR A 46 12.01 10.16 -8.59
CA THR A 46 11.83 9.96 -10.03
C THR A 46 11.60 8.48 -10.36
N VAL A 47 11.08 8.19 -11.54
CA VAL A 47 10.87 6.79 -11.96
C VAL A 47 12.22 6.07 -12.07
N ASP A 48 13.26 6.75 -12.56
CA ASP A 48 14.62 6.19 -12.66
C ASP A 48 15.23 5.87 -11.30
N ASP A 49 15.02 6.74 -10.30
CA ASP A 49 15.47 6.50 -8.92
C ASP A 49 14.75 5.28 -8.32
N ALA A 50 13.43 5.17 -8.53
CA ALA A 50 12.63 4.06 -8.05
C ALA A 50 13.05 2.71 -8.66
N LEU A 51 13.37 2.71 -9.95
CA LEU A 51 13.89 1.53 -10.65
C LEU A 51 15.27 1.13 -10.09
N SER A 52 16.17 2.11 -9.91
CA SER A 52 17.50 1.86 -9.36
C SER A 52 17.45 1.26 -7.96
N GLU A 53 16.61 1.81 -7.07
CA GLU A 53 16.41 1.27 -5.72
C GLU A 53 15.81 -0.16 -5.75
N LEU A 54 14.85 -0.41 -6.65
CA LEU A 54 14.26 -1.73 -6.82
C LEU A 54 15.31 -2.77 -7.22
N GLU A 55 16.17 -2.43 -8.18
CA GLU A 55 17.26 -3.31 -8.60
C GLU A 55 18.25 -3.60 -7.46
N GLU A 56 18.61 -2.59 -6.66
CA GLU A 56 19.46 -2.78 -5.47
C GLU A 56 18.84 -3.75 -4.46
N ARG A 57 17.54 -3.60 -4.18
CA ARG A 57 16.82 -4.50 -3.27
C ARG A 57 16.81 -5.95 -3.80
N ILE A 58 16.61 -6.14 -5.11
CA ILE A 58 16.65 -7.47 -5.73
C ILE A 58 18.05 -8.09 -5.63
N ARG A 59 19.11 -7.30 -5.84
CA ARG A 59 20.50 -7.77 -5.69
C ARG A 59 20.81 -8.19 -4.27
N ASN A 60 20.35 -7.43 -3.27
CA ASN A 60 20.60 -7.68 -1.85
C ASN A 60 19.77 -8.84 -1.26
N GLN A 61 18.83 -9.41 -2.02
CA GLN A 61 18.04 -10.59 -1.62
C GLN A 61 18.64 -11.92 -2.10
N LYS A 62 19.78 -11.90 -2.80
CA LYS A 62 20.54 -13.09 -3.23
C LYS A 62 21.69 -13.38 -2.29
#